data_AF-A0A973AFS0-F1
#
_entry.id   AF-A0A973AFS0-F1
#
_cell.length_a   1.000
_cell.length_b   1.000
_cell.length_c   1.000
_cell.angle_alpha   90.00
_cell.angle_beta   90.00
_cell.angle_gamma   90.00
#
_symmetry.space_group_name_H-M   'P 1'
#
loop_
_entity.id
_entity.type
_entity.pdbx_description
1 polymer ?
#
loop_
_entity_poly.entity_id
_entity_poly.type
_entity_poly.pdbx_seq_one_letter_code
_entity_poly.pdbx_strand_id
1 'polypeptide(L)'
;FGTTVAEPALIAVVAEAAKIAGEAGAIADTEVARDSYAFWLRIVVALSVGAALVLGVFRILVGWPIQYFIIGGYLLVIVITGFAPPEIVGIAYDSGGVTTSTITVPLVTALGVGLASSIKGRNPLLDGFGLIALASLTPMIFVMIYGMVV
;
A
#
# COMPACT_ATOMS: atom_id res chain seq x y z
N PHE A 1 -0.64 9.47 -0.61
CA PHE A 1 -1.66 9.67 -1.65
C PHE A 1 -1.07 10.32 -2.90
N GLY A 2 -0.84 11.64 -2.94
CA GLY A 2 -0.45 12.33 -4.18
C GLY A 2 0.81 11.77 -4.86
N THR A 3 1.86 11.50 -4.09
CA THR A 3 3.08 10.85 -4.60
C THR A 3 2.82 9.44 -5.12
N THR A 4 2.01 8.67 -4.40
CA THR A 4 1.64 7.30 -4.79
C THR A 4 0.83 7.29 -6.08
N VAL A 5 -0.11 8.24 -6.24
CA VAL A 5 -0.80 8.42 -7.52
C VAL A 5 0.25 8.69 -8.58
N ALA A 6 1.15 9.65 -8.41
CA ALA A 6 2.15 10.02 -9.42
C ALA A 6 3.25 8.97 -9.68
N GLU A 7 3.31 7.87 -8.93
CA GLU A 7 4.40 6.89 -9.01
C GLU A 7 4.41 6.09 -10.33
N PRO A 8 5.46 6.21 -11.17
CA PRO A 8 5.54 5.48 -12.43
C PRO A 8 5.52 3.96 -12.27
N ALA A 9 6.17 3.44 -11.24
CA ALA A 9 6.17 2.00 -10.98
C ALA A 9 4.76 1.48 -10.68
N LEU A 10 3.93 2.28 -10.00
CA LEU A 10 2.54 1.91 -9.72
C LEU A 10 1.70 1.91 -10.99
N ILE A 11 1.89 2.90 -11.88
CA ILE A 11 1.20 2.96 -13.17
C ILE A 11 1.46 1.69 -13.98
N ALA A 12 2.71 1.22 -14.01
CA ALA A 12 3.07 0.00 -14.71
C ALA A 12 2.41 -1.24 -14.09
N VAL A 13 2.46 -1.39 -12.76
CA VAL A 13 1.89 -2.56 -12.07
C VAL A 13 0.37 -2.63 -12.23
N VAL A 14 -0.35 -1.50 -12.12
CA VAL A 14 -1.82 -1.53 -12.28
C VAL A 14 -2.25 -1.79 -13.72
N ALA A 15 -1.44 -1.40 -14.71
CA ALA A 15 -1.69 -1.71 -16.11
C ALA A 15 -1.52 -3.21 -16.38
N GLU A 16 -0.49 -3.83 -15.82
CA GLU A 16 -0.31 -5.28 -15.92
C GLU A 16 -1.40 -6.04 -15.15
N ALA A 17 -1.80 -5.56 -13.98
CA ALA A 17 -2.91 -6.11 -13.22
C ALA A 17 -4.23 -6.08 -14.01
N ALA A 18 -4.51 -4.98 -14.73
CA ALA A 18 -5.70 -4.87 -15.56
C ALA A 18 -5.70 -5.86 -16.73
N LYS A 19 -4.53 -6.07 -17.34
CA LYS A 19 -4.36 -7.06 -18.41
C LYS A 19 -4.60 -8.49 -17.89
N ILE A 20 -3.98 -8.85 -16.77
CA ILE A 20 -4.16 -10.16 -16.13
C ILE A 20 -5.64 -10.38 -15.74
N ALA A 21 -6.29 -9.36 -15.18
CA ALA A 21 -7.71 -9.43 -14.82
C ALA A 21 -8.62 -9.64 -16.04
N GLY A 22 -8.29 -9.03 -17.19
CA GLY A 22 -9.02 -9.24 -18.45
C GLY A 22 -8.81 -10.65 -19.01
N GLU A 23 -7.57 -11.15 -19.02
CA GLU A 23 -7.22 -12.49 -19.49
C GLU A 23 -7.84 -13.60 -18.62
N ALA A 24 -7.95 -13.37 -17.31
CA ALA A 24 -8.61 -14.27 -16.37
C ALA A 24 -10.15 -14.21 -16.42
N GLY A 25 -10.72 -13.27 -17.19
CA GLY A 25 -12.16 -13.06 -17.28
C GLY A 25 -12.80 -12.42 -16.05
N ALA A 26 -12.00 -11.85 -15.13
CA ALA A 26 -12.49 -11.09 -13.98
C ALA A 26 -13.11 -9.75 -14.40
N ILE A 27 -12.58 -9.14 -15.46
CA ILE A 27 -13.17 -7.95 -16.11
C ILE A 27 -13.37 -8.20 -17.60
N ALA A 28 -14.19 -7.38 -18.24
CA ALA A 28 -14.37 -7.44 -19.70
C ALA A 28 -13.03 -7.17 -20.40
N ASP A 29 -12.69 -7.99 -21.40
CA ASP A 29 -11.41 -7.87 -22.10
C ASP A 29 -11.43 -6.77 -23.17
N THR A 30 -11.62 -5.53 -22.72
CA THR A 30 -11.69 -4.33 -23.56
C THR A 30 -10.76 -3.26 -23.01
N GLU A 31 -10.25 -2.40 -23.89
CA GLU A 31 -9.37 -1.28 -23.51
C GLU A 31 -10.03 -0.39 -22.44
N VAL A 32 -11.31 -0.06 -22.61
CA VAL A 32 -12.07 0.78 -21.67
C VAL A 32 -12.17 0.16 -20.28
N ALA A 33 -12.43 -1.15 -20.19
CA ALA A 33 -12.54 -1.85 -18.91
C ALA A 33 -11.17 -1.97 -18.21
N ARG A 34 -10.11 -2.27 -18.97
CA ARG A 34 -8.74 -2.35 -18.47
C ARG A 34 -8.26 -1.00 -17.93
N ASP A 35 -8.49 0.09 -18.67
CA ASP A 35 -8.13 1.44 -18.23
C ASP A 35 -8.88 1.86 -16.97
N SER A 36 -10.18 1.54 -16.90
CA SER A 36 -11.01 1.81 -15.74
C SER A 36 -10.50 1.05 -14.51
N TYR A 37 -10.21 -0.25 -14.66
CA TYR A 37 -9.69 -1.10 -13.59
C TYR A 37 -8.32 -0.60 -13.10
N ALA A 38 -7.40 -0.31 -14.02
CA ALA A 38 -6.08 0.21 -13.70
C ALA A 38 -6.16 1.54 -12.92
N PHE A 39 -7.06 2.44 -13.35
CA PHE A 39 -7.30 3.70 -12.66
C PHE A 39 -7.81 3.48 -11.23
N TRP A 40 -8.85 2.68 -11.03
CA TRP A 40 -9.43 2.45 -9.72
C TRP A 40 -8.47 1.72 -8.77
N LEU A 41 -7.76 0.72 -9.28
CA LEU A 41 -6.72 0.03 -8.51
C LEU A 41 -5.61 1.00 -8.06
N ARG A 42 -5.18 1.92 -8.93
CA ARG A 42 -4.21 2.97 -8.57
C ARG A 42 -4.74 3.89 -7.46
N ILE A 43 -6.02 4.26 -7.53
CA ILE A 43 -6.66 5.07 -6.49
C ILE A 43 -6.74 4.29 -5.17
N VAL A 44 -7.10 3.01 -5.18
CA VAL A 44 -7.13 2.13 -4.00
C VAL A 44 -5.76 2.06 -3.34
N VAL A 45 -4.69 1.82 -4.12
CA VAL A 45 -3.32 1.81 -3.60
C VAL A 45 -2.93 3.17 -3.02
N ALA A 46 -3.22 4.27 -3.72
CA ALA A 46 -2.90 5.60 -3.21
C ALA A 46 -3.65 5.98 -1.92
N LEU A 47 -4.92 5.57 -1.81
CA LEU A 47 -5.73 5.71 -0.60
C LEU A 47 -5.14 4.90 0.55
N SER A 48 -4.76 3.65 0.30
CA SER A 48 -4.16 2.77 1.31
C SER A 48 -2.89 3.37 1.91
N VAL A 49 -2.00 3.96 1.08
CA VAL A 49 -0.79 4.65 1.55
C VAL A 49 -1.15 5.91 2.33
N GLY A 50 -2.16 6.67 1.88
CA GLY A 50 -2.66 7.83 2.62
C GLY A 50 -3.16 7.45 4.02
N ALA A 51 -3.97 6.39 4.12
CA ALA A 51 -4.45 5.86 5.38
C ALA A 51 -3.31 5.36 6.27
N ALA A 52 -2.33 4.66 5.69
CA ALA A 52 -1.13 4.20 6.39
C ALA A 52 -0.33 5.36 6.99
N LEU A 53 -0.18 6.47 6.25
CA LEU A 53 0.49 7.67 6.72
C LEU A 53 -0.26 8.31 7.91
N VAL A 54 -1.57 8.46 7.81
CA VAL A 54 -2.41 9.00 8.89
C VAL A 54 -2.29 8.13 10.14
N LEU A 55 -2.44 6.82 9.98
CA LEU A 55 -2.31 5.85 11.08
C LEU A 55 -0.90 5.88 11.69
N GLY A 56 0.13 5.92 10.84
CA GLY A 56 1.53 5.97 11.25
C GLY A 56 1.86 7.23 12.05
N VAL A 57 1.46 8.40 11.56
CA VAL A 57 1.61 9.68 12.27
C VAL A 57 0.87 9.64 13.62
N PHE A 58 -0.40 9.22 13.63
CA PHE A 58 -1.18 9.09 14.86
C PHE A 58 -0.48 8.16 15.87
N ARG A 59 0.04 7.02 15.41
CA ARG A 59 0.77 6.08 16.24
C ARG A 59 2.08 6.65 16.80
N ILE A 60 2.81 7.50 16.07
CA ILE A 60 4.02 8.19 16.60
C ILE A 60 3.64 9.17 17.70
N LEU A 61 2.54 9.92 17.52
CA LEU A 61 2.05 10.89 18.50
C LEU A 61 1.65 10.20 19.82
N VAL A 62 0.88 9.11 19.72
CA VAL A 62 0.42 8.33 20.89
C VAL A 62 1.55 7.49 21.48
N GLY A 63 2.51 7.07 20.66
CA GLY A 63 3.65 6.29 21.09
C GLY A 63 3.44 4.79 21.15
N TRP A 64 2.51 4.26 20.38
CA TRP A 64 2.29 2.82 20.35
C TRP A 64 3.48 2.10 19.69
N PRO A 65 3.84 0.89 20.15
CA PRO A 65 4.93 0.11 19.54
C PRO A 65 4.58 -0.34 18.12
N ILE A 66 5.54 -0.25 17.19
CA ILE A 66 5.34 -0.65 15.78
C ILE A 66 5.01 -2.13 15.63
N GLN A 67 5.60 -2.95 16.48
CA GLN A 67 5.63 -4.39 16.32
C GLN A 67 4.22 -4.96 16.28
N TYR A 68 3.30 -4.41 17.09
CA TYR A 68 1.90 -4.84 17.09
C TYR A 68 1.18 -4.57 15.76
N PHE A 69 1.46 -3.44 15.12
CA PHE A 69 0.88 -3.11 13.81
C PHE A 69 1.43 -4.01 12.71
N ILE A 70 2.74 -4.29 12.73
CA ILE A 70 3.39 -5.14 11.73
C ILE A 70 2.96 -6.59 11.88
N ILE A 71 3.00 -7.13 13.10
CA ILE A 71 2.56 -8.51 13.38
C ILE A 71 1.08 -8.66 13.03
N GLY A 72 0.21 -7.78 13.55
CA GLY A 72 -1.23 -7.84 13.28
C GLY A 72 -1.55 -7.65 11.80
N GLY A 73 -0.85 -6.73 11.13
CA GLY A 73 -1.01 -6.45 9.71
C GLY A 73 -0.60 -7.64 8.83
N TYR A 74 0.54 -8.28 9.11
CA TYR A 74 0.96 -9.47 8.34
C TYR A 74 0.11 -10.69 8.64
N LEU A 75 -0.37 -10.87 9.87
CA LEU A 75 -1.37 -11.89 10.18
C LEU A 75 -2.64 -11.68 9.35
N LEU A 76 -3.11 -10.42 9.27
CA LEU A 76 -4.25 -10.07 8.44
C LEU A 76 -3.98 -10.33 6.95
N VAL A 77 -2.80 -9.97 6.45
CA VAL A 77 -2.38 -10.30 5.07
C VAL A 77 -2.47 -11.81 4.83
N ILE A 78 -1.86 -12.64 5.67
CA ILE A 78 -1.88 -14.11 5.52
C ILE A 78 -3.32 -14.65 5.49
N VAL A 79 -4.18 -14.16 6.39
CA VAL A 79 -5.59 -14.58 6.44
C VAL A 79 -6.30 -14.19 5.15
N ILE A 80 -6.19 -12.93 4.70
CA ILE A 80 -6.85 -12.43 3.50
C ILE A 80 -6.33 -13.15 2.24
N THR A 81 -5.03 -13.43 2.15
CA THR A 81 -4.42 -14.16 1.04
C THR A 81 -5.08 -15.52 0.82
N GLY A 82 -5.52 -16.20 1.89
CA GLY A 82 -6.23 -17.48 1.78
C GLY A 82 -7.62 -17.40 1.14
N PHE A 83 -8.21 -16.20 1.04
CA PHE A 83 -9.52 -15.97 0.43
C PHE A 83 -9.44 -15.17 -0.87
N ALA A 84 -8.30 -14.55 -1.18
CA ALA A 84 -8.14 -13.64 -2.31
C ALA A 84 -8.03 -14.42 -3.63
N PRO A 85 -8.53 -13.87 -4.75
CA PRO A 85 -8.31 -14.47 -6.07
C PRO A 85 -6.81 -14.62 -6.39
N PRO A 86 -6.36 -15.76 -6.95
CA PRO A 86 -4.94 -16.00 -7.22
C PRO A 86 -4.28 -14.90 -8.07
N GLU A 87 -5.05 -14.30 -8.97
CA GLU A 87 -4.61 -13.27 -9.91
C GLU A 87 -4.28 -11.94 -9.21
N ILE A 88 -5.00 -11.60 -8.13
CA ILE A 88 -4.78 -10.35 -7.39
C ILE A 88 -3.68 -10.48 -6.33
N VAL A 89 -3.40 -11.70 -5.84
CA VAL A 89 -2.43 -11.91 -4.77
C VAL A 89 -1.05 -11.41 -5.20
N GLY A 90 -0.55 -11.80 -6.38
CA GLY A 90 0.75 -11.32 -6.87
C GLY A 90 0.82 -9.80 -6.95
N ILE A 91 -0.23 -9.18 -7.52
CA ILE A 91 -0.35 -7.73 -7.64
C ILE A 91 -0.40 -7.03 -6.28
N ALA A 92 -1.05 -7.63 -5.28
CA ALA A 92 -1.13 -7.07 -3.93
C ALA A 92 0.26 -6.99 -3.27
N TYR A 93 1.04 -8.06 -3.37
CA TYR A 93 2.40 -8.10 -2.80
C TYR A 93 3.36 -7.18 -3.56
N ASP A 94 3.26 -7.10 -4.89
CA ASP A 94 4.03 -6.16 -5.71
C ASP A 94 3.67 -4.71 -5.41
N SER A 95 2.39 -4.41 -5.21
CA SER A 95 1.91 -3.06 -4.84
C SER A 95 2.51 -2.59 -3.51
N GLY A 96 2.70 -3.51 -2.55
CA GLY A 96 3.38 -3.21 -1.30
C GLY A 96 4.85 -2.79 -1.50
N GLY A 97 5.57 -3.45 -2.42
CA GLY A 97 6.95 -3.07 -2.76
C GLY A 97 7.03 -1.77 -3.55
N VAL A 98 6.13 -1.60 -4.53
CA VAL A 98 6.07 -0.42 -5.41
C VAL A 98 5.74 0.86 -4.65
N THR A 99 4.92 0.80 -3.61
CA THR A 99 4.64 1.98 -2.78
C THR A 99 5.83 2.42 -1.93
N THR A 100 6.87 1.60 -1.86
CA THR A 100 8.18 1.93 -1.27
C THR A 100 9.25 2.27 -2.33
N SER A 101 8.82 2.79 -3.47
CA SER A 101 9.65 3.27 -4.58
C SER A 101 10.40 4.58 -4.29
N THR A 102 11.14 5.00 -5.32
CA THR A 102 12.01 6.18 -5.39
C THR A 102 11.32 7.51 -5.05
N ILE A 103 10.01 7.68 -5.33
CA ILE A 103 9.31 8.94 -5.03
C ILE A 103 8.71 8.92 -3.63
N THR A 104 8.06 7.81 -3.25
CA THR A 104 7.27 7.77 -2.01
C THR A 104 8.14 7.61 -0.77
N VAL A 105 9.21 6.81 -0.81
CA VAL A 105 10.05 6.56 0.38
C VAL A 105 10.74 7.80 0.91
N PRO A 106 11.43 8.63 0.12
CA PRO A 106 12.08 9.83 0.64
C PRO A 106 11.10 10.76 1.36
N LEU A 107 9.88 10.91 0.82
CA LEU A 107 8.83 11.73 1.43
C LEU A 107 8.34 11.13 2.76
N VAL A 108 8.02 9.83 2.77
CA VAL A 108 7.55 9.11 3.97
C VAL A 108 8.63 9.14 5.07
N THR A 109 9.89 8.96 4.67
CA THR A 109 11.05 8.99 5.57
C THR A 109 11.26 10.37 6.15
N ALA A 110 11.26 11.42 5.32
CA ALA A 110 11.39 12.80 5.77
C ALA A 110 10.29 13.17 6.78
N LEU A 111 9.04 12.77 6.50
CA LEU A 111 7.91 12.97 7.41
C LEU A 111 8.11 12.20 8.72
N GLY A 112 8.36 10.90 8.65
CA GLY A 112 8.46 10.02 9.83
C GLY A 112 9.64 10.39 10.73
N VAL A 113 10.83 10.55 10.15
CA VAL A 113 12.06 10.93 10.87
C VAL A 113 11.93 12.35 11.41
N GLY A 114 11.39 13.29 10.64
CA GLY A 114 11.19 14.68 11.07
C GLY A 114 10.23 14.79 12.25
N LEU A 115 9.10 14.07 12.18
CA LEU A 115 8.12 14.02 13.26
C LEU A 115 8.70 13.36 14.51
N ALA A 116 9.32 12.19 14.37
CA ALA A 116 9.92 11.47 15.50
C ALA A 116 11.07 12.26 16.15
N SER A 117 11.86 13.01 15.39
CA SER A 117 12.93 13.86 15.94
C SER A 117 12.40 15.07 16.72
N SER A 118 11.18 15.50 16.44
CA SER A 118 10.56 16.67 17.07
C SER A 118 9.85 16.34 18.39
N ILE A 119 9.69 15.05 18.72
CA ILE A 119 8.94 14.58 19.88
C ILE A 119 9.91 13.94 20.87
N LYS A 120 9.98 14.48 22.10
CA LYS A 120 10.83 13.91 23.16
C LYS A 120 10.43 12.46 23.45
N GLY A 121 11.43 11.59 23.56
CA GLY A 121 11.24 10.17 23.87
C GLY A 121 10.88 9.29 22.67
N ARG A 122 10.85 9.83 21.44
CA ARG A 122 10.72 9.03 20.22
C ARG A 122 12.07 8.75 19.60
N ASN A 123 12.17 7.61 18.92
CA ASN A 123 13.38 7.19 18.25
C ASN A 123 13.18 7.31 16.74
N PRO A 124 13.89 8.21 16.04
CA PRO A 124 13.72 8.40 14.60
C PRO A 124 13.93 7.13 13.76
N LEU A 125 14.78 6.19 14.21
CA LEU A 125 14.97 4.91 13.55
C LEU A 125 13.78 3.96 13.76
N LEU A 126 13.26 3.85 14.98
CA LEU A 126 12.17 2.88 15.26
C LEU A 126 10.78 3.42 14.89
N ASP A 127 10.53 4.68 15.21
CA ASP A 127 9.25 5.34 14.98
C ASP A 127 9.19 5.95 13.57
N GLY A 128 10.27 6.58 13.12
CA GLY A 128 10.32 7.28 11.83
C GLY A 128 10.42 6.33 10.62
N PHE A 129 11.42 5.45 10.56
CA PHE A 129 11.51 4.46 9.47
C PHE A 129 10.36 3.45 9.50
N GLY A 130 9.79 3.20 10.69
CA GLY A 130 8.64 2.33 10.87
C GLY A 130 7.41 2.74 10.05
N LEU A 131 7.31 4.02 9.68
CA LEU A 131 6.24 4.56 8.85
C LEU A 131 6.27 4.00 7.42
N ILE A 132 7.46 3.66 6.90
CA ILE A 132 7.64 3.01 5.59
C ILE A 132 7.02 1.60 5.59
N ALA A 133 7.20 0.86 6.68
CA ALA A 133 6.66 -0.49 6.79
C ALA A 133 5.13 -0.50 6.74
N LEU A 134 4.46 0.48 7.37
CA LEU A 134 3.00 0.64 7.28
C LEU A 134 2.56 1.02 5.86
N ALA A 135 3.32 1.90 5.20
CA ALA A 135 3.05 2.31 3.83
C ALA A 135 3.16 1.14 2.83
N SER A 136 4.00 0.14 3.10
CA SER A 136 4.14 -1.07 2.29
C SER A 136 3.06 -2.13 2.60
N LEU A 137 2.71 -2.29 3.88
CA LEU A 137 1.79 -3.34 4.33
C LEU A 137 0.33 -3.05 3.94
N THR A 138 -0.10 -1.79 4.07
CA THR A 138 -1.51 -1.42 3.88
C THR A 138 -2.01 -1.62 2.43
N PRO A 139 -1.23 -1.31 1.38
CA PRO A 139 -1.57 -1.66 0.00
C PRO A 139 -1.88 -3.13 -0.22
N MET A 140 -1.12 -4.05 0.39
CA MET A 140 -1.35 -5.49 0.22
C MET A 140 -2.78 -5.86 0.63
N ILE A 141 -3.22 -5.34 1.78
CA ILE A 141 -4.57 -5.57 2.31
C ILE A 141 -5.63 -4.96 1.38
N PHE A 142 -5.46 -3.69 1.00
CA PHE A 142 -6.44 -2.96 0.21
C PHE A 142 -6.61 -3.53 -1.20
N VAL A 143 -5.51 -3.94 -1.84
CA VAL A 143 -5.53 -4.53 -3.18
C VAL A 143 -6.20 -5.90 -3.16
N MET A 144 -5.92 -6.75 -2.17
CA MET A 144 -6.63 -8.03 -2.03
C MET A 144 -8.13 -7.83 -1.79
N ILE A 145 -8.51 -6.89 -0.91
CA ILE A 145 -9.92 -6.56 -0.68
C ILE A 145 -10.58 -6.07 -1.97
N TYR A 146 -9.89 -5.21 -2.74
CA TYR A 146 -10.40 -4.73 -4.02
C TYR A 146 -10.65 -5.87 -5.00
N GLY A 147 -9.69 -6.80 -5.17
CA GLY A 147 -9.87 -7.95 -6.04
C GLY A 147 -10.92 -8.96 -5.57
N MET A 148 -11.30 -8.96 -4.29
CA MET A 148 -12.44 -9.77 -3.81
C MET A 148 -13.79 -9.17 -4.17
N VAL A 149 -13.86 -7.85 -4.38
CA VAL A 149 -15.11 -7.11 -4.60
C VAL A 149 -15.40 -6.89 -6.09
N VAL A 150 -14.37 -6.86 -6.92
CA VAL A 150 -14.42 -6.62 -8.37
C VAL A 150 -14.20 -7.93 -9.10
#